data_AF-S7ZZE5-F1
#
_entry.id   AF-S7ZZE5-F1
#
_cell.length_a   1.000
_cell.length_b   1.000
_cell.length_c   1.000
_cell.angle_alpha   90.00
_cell.angle_beta   90.00
_cell.angle_gamma   90.00
#
_symmetry.space_group_name_H-M   'P 1'
#
loop_
_entity.id
_entity.type
_entity.pdbx_description
1 polymer ?
#
loop_
_entity_poly.entity_id
_entity_poly.type
_entity_poly.pdbx_seq_one_letter_code
_entity_poly.pdbx_strand_id
1 'polypeptide(L)'
;MRPPRDLNILLLLLWPLAFANPISPNQIPLTAPSSPSAHHHHQQQTISPALFAEFEELSRIVDITYCIGTPSPGISEPFICPSHCSAFPSFQLVQSWNTGPLLSDSCGYIALSHPPAEKRIIVAFRGTYSITNALVDLSTGRQEYVPYPPSDGSVAGILRRVEQEEEEKGDSDGDGRKKPVCKDCWAHAGFLASWRQAAGIVVPVVEALVGKFGENGYKLELVGHSLGGAVAALAGLEFKERGWDCRVTTFGEPRVGNANLSHYINERFPHPLYRRITHKSDPVPLLPFSKWGFWQHETEYYIDKLDLPQTPEDVRICDGDEDPECAASGSVNVVQLLWSHRDYFNRLGLCVPDGWRRYLDGAWGPWHLPWPRSKEKQKEKHKEHEKVAVEINEQS
;
A
#
# COMPACT_ATOMS: atom_id res chain seq x y z
N MET A 1 48.26 45.26 -14.61
CA MET A 1 47.51 46.41 -14.07
C MET A 1 46.52 46.87 -15.13
N ARG A 2 45.22 46.84 -14.82
CA ARG A 2 44.12 47.37 -15.65
C ARG A 2 43.98 48.89 -15.46
N PRO A 3 43.28 49.56 -16.39
CA PRO A 3 42.16 50.40 -15.99
C PRO A 3 40.85 50.07 -16.75
N PRO A 4 39.69 50.63 -16.33
CA PRO A 4 38.38 49.96 -16.38
C PRO A 4 37.43 50.50 -17.47
N ARG A 5 36.54 49.64 -18.00
CA ARG A 5 35.05 49.62 -17.86
C ARG A 5 34.34 50.95 -18.18
N ASP A 6 33.47 50.90 -19.18
CA ASP A 6 32.05 51.24 -19.02
C ASP A 6 31.18 50.47 -20.03
N LEU A 7 30.15 49.81 -19.49
CA LEU A 7 29.15 49.01 -20.19
C LEU A 7 27.84 49.79 -20.05
N ASN A 8 27.28 50.27 -21.16
CA ASN A 8 25.94 50.83 -21.19
C ASN A 8 25.06 50.13 -22.21
N ILE A 9 23.86 49.82 -21.71
CA ILE A 9 22.74 49.09 -22.29
C ILE A 9 22.07 49.94 -23.38
N LEU A 10 21.66 49.32 -24.49
CA LEU A 10 20.58 49.89 -25.31
C LEU A 10 19.65 48.80 -25.85
N LEU A 11 18.39 48.91 -25.43
CA LEU A 11 17.21 48.22 -25.93
C LEU A 11 17.01 48.46 -27.44
N LEU A 12 16.56 47.44 -28.17
CA LEU A 12 15.73 47.63 -29.37
C LEU A 12 14.59 46.61 -29.43
N LEU A 13 13.48 47.14 -29.94
CA LEU A 13 12.08 46.73 -29.80
C LEU A 13 11.61 45.70 -30.84
N LEU A 14 10.40 45.20 -30.58
CA LEU A 14 9.62 44.15 -31.23
C LEU A 14 9.09 44.43 -32.66
N TRP A 15 9.02 43.34 -33.46
CA TRP A 15 7.92 42.88 -34.36
C TRP A 15 7.60 43.61 -35.70
N PRO A 16 6.81 43.00 -36.62
CA PRO A 16 6.94 41.70 -37.33
C PRO A 16 6.69 41.87 -38.85
N LEU A 17 6.72 40.82 -39.68
CA LEU A 17 5.86 40.64 -40.87
C LEU A 17 6.07 39.28 -41.55
N ALA A 18 4.98 38.73 -42.06
CA ALA A 18 4.80 37.35 -42.51
C ALA A 18 4.76 37.20 -44.05
N PHE A 19 4.64 35.93 -44.47
CA PHE A 19 4.12 35.35 -45.72
C PHE A 19 5.12 34.89 -46.79
N ALA A 20 5.17 33.57 -47.04
CA ALA A 20 4.50 32.92 -48.17
C ALA A 20 4.73 31.38 -48.19
N ASN A 21 3.65 30.60 -48.35
CA ASN A 21 3.62 29.17 -48.68
C ASN A 21 3.30 28.98 -50.17
N PRO A 22 3.71 27.87 -50.82
CA PRO A 22 3.05 27.36 -52.02
C PRO A 22 2.13 26.15 -51.74
N ILE A 23 1.15 25.99 -52.64
CA ILE A 23 -0.09 25.19 -52.62
C ILE A 23 0.14 23.83 -53.33
N SER A 24 -0.42 22.71 -52.86
CA SER A 24 -1.52 21.91 -53.50
C SER A 24 -1.39 20.40 -53.16
N PRO A 25 -2.41 19.54 -53.39
CA PRO A 25 -3.86 19.73 -53.36
C PRO A 25 -4.62 18.64 -52.56
N ASN A 26 -5.91 18.92 -52.33
CA ASN A 26 -6.98 18.09 -51.77
C ASN A 26 -6.85 16.55 -51.90
N GLN A 27 -6.98 15.86 -50.77
CA GLN A 27 -7.56 14.53 -50.71
C GLN A 27 -8.78 14.53 -49.78
N ILE A 28 -9.91 14.16 -50.35
CA ILE A 28 -11.20 13.95 -49.69
C ILE A 28 -11.10 12.64 -48.88
N PRO A 29 -11.38 12.60 -47.57
CA PRO A 29 -11.47 11.33 -46.87
C PRO A 29 -12.78 10.63 -47.26
N LEU A 30 -12.65 9.45 -47.87
CA LEU A 30 -13.75 8.51 -48.03
C LEU A 30 -14.21 8.02 -46.65
N THR A 31 -15.44 8.37 -46.27
CA THR A 31 -16.13 7.82 -45.12
C THR A 31 -16.39 6.33 -45.34
N ALA A 32 -15.73 5.49 -44.55
CA ALA A 32 -16.11 4.08 -44.37
C ALA A 32 -17.15 3.96 -43.25
N PRO A 33 -18.06 2.96 -43.29
CA PRO A 33 -19.21 2.90 -42.41
C PRO A 33 -18.79 2.67 -40.96
N SER A 34 -19.44 3.39 -40.05
CA SER A 34 -19.35 3.21 -38.60
C SER A 34 -19.69 1.77 -38.21
N SER A 35 -18.67 0.97 -37.91
CA SER A 35 -18.82 -0.17 -37.01
C SER A 35 -19.16 0.40 -35.62
N PRO A 36 -20.16 -0.15 -34.89
CA PRO A 36 -20.51 0.37 -33.59
C PRO A 36 -19.29 0.22 -32.68
N SER A 37 -18.82 1.35 -32.14
CA SER A 37 -17.97 1.33 -30.95
C SER A 37 -18.66 0.43 -29.95
N ALA A 38 -18.01 -0.69 -29.62
CA ALA A 38 -18.24 -1.35 -28.36
C ALA A 38 -17.80 -0.34 -27.29
N HIS A 39 -18.72 0.54 -26.92
CA HIS A 39 -18.72 1.15 -25.61
C HIS A 39 -18.83 -0.01 -24.64
N HIS A 40 -17.69 -0.60 -24.28
CA HIS A 40 -17.57 -1.29 -23.01
C HIS A 40 -17.83 -0.21 -21.97
N HIS A 41 -19.09 -0.12 -21.54
CA HIS A 41 -19.38 0.34 -20.20
C HIS A 41 -18.58 -0.58 -19.27
N HIS A 42 -17.37 -0.15 -18.90
CA HIS A 42 -16.72 -0.65 -17.70
C HIS A 42 -17.66 -0.25 -16.56
N GLN A 43 -18.58 -1.14 -16.20
CA GLN A 43 -19.16 -1.10 -14.87
C GLN A 43 -17.97 -1.25 -13.92
N GLN A 44 -17.53 -0.14 -13.34
CA GLN A 44 -16.56 -0.14 -12.26
C GLN A 44 -17.08 -1.13 -11.22
N GLN A 45 -16.40 -2.28 -11.11
CA GLN A 45 -16.85 -3.37 -10.26
C GLN A 45 -16.52 -2.97 -8.83
N THR A 46 -17.54 -2.46 -8.12
CA THR A 46 -17.44 -2.17 -6.70
C THR A 46 -17.47 -3.46 -5.89
N ILE A 47 -16.95 -3.41 -4.66
CA ILE A 47 -16.88 -4.59 -3.80
C ILE A 47 -18.19 -4.85 -3.04
N SER A 48 -18.39 -6.09 -2.60
CA SER A 48 -19.53 -6.43 -1.75
C SER A 48 -19.40 -5.82 -0.35
N PRO A 49 -20.52 -5.54 0.35
CA PRO A 49 -20.47 -5.07 1.74
C PRO A 49 -19.72 -6.02 2.69
N ALA A 50 -19.77 -7.34 2.43
CA ALA A 50 -19.05 -8.33 3.22
C ALA A 50 -17.53 -8.24 3.03
N LEU A 51 -17.06 -8.03 1.79
CA LEU A 51 -15.64 -7.86 1.51
C LEU A 51 -15.14 -6.52 2.06
N PHE A 52 -15.94 -5.46 1.98
CA PHE A 52 -15.64 -4.17 2.60
C PHE A 52 -15.47 -4.31 4.12
N ALA A 53 -16.41 -5.00 4.80
CA ALA A 53 -16.33 -5.24 6.23
C ALA A 53 -15.08 -6.06 6.64
N GLU A 54 -14.66 -7.00 5.78
CA GLU A 54 -13.41 -7.75 5.96
C GLU A 54 -12.18 -6.82 5.85
N PHE A 55 -12.17 -5.88 4.89
CA PHE A 55 -11.10 -4.89 4.79
C PHE A 55 -11.07 -3.91 5.97
N GLU A 56 -12.24 -3.48 6.46
CA GLU A 56 -12.35 -2.71 7.70
C GLU A 56 -11.82 -3.46 8.92
N GLU A 57 -12.11 -4.76 9.04
CA GLU A 57 -11.55 -5.62 10.09
C GLU A 57 -10.02 -5.68 9.99
N LEU A 58 -9.49 -6.02 8.82
CA LEU A 58 -8.06 -6.16 8.57
C LEU A 58 -7.28 -4.84 8.76
N SER A 59 -7.89 -3.70 8.44
CA SER A 59 -7.31 -2.38 8.71
C SER A 59 -7.08 -2.13 10.21
N ARG A 60 -8.00 -2.59 11.07
CA ARG A 60 -7.85 -2.47 12.53
C ARG A 60 -6.81 -3.46 13.07
N ILE A 61 -6.80 -4.68 12.54
CA ILE A 61 -5.79 -5.71 12.86
C ILE A 61 -4.38 -5.19 12.53
N VAL A 62 -4.17 -4.63 11.33
CA VAL A 62 -2.84 -4.12 10.97
C VAL A 62 -2.46 -2.87 11.77
N ASP A 63 -3.42 -2.02 12.15
CA ASP A 63 -3.15 -0.83 12.96
C ASP A 63 -2.62 -1.18 14.36
N ILE A 64 -3.06 -2.30 14.95
CA ILE A 64 -2.56 -2.81 16.23
C ILE A 64 -1.04 -3.02 16.21
N THR A 65 -0.44 -3.32 15.05
CA THR A 65 1.01 -3.48 14.94
C THR A 65 1.77 -2.21 15.34
N TYR A 66 1.16 -1.02 15.23
CA TYR A 66 1.74 0.25 15.67
C TYR A 66 1.76 0.40 17.19
N CYS A 67 1.12 -0.50 17.93
CA CYS A 67 1.28 -0.62 19.38
C CYS A 67 2.57 -1.30 19.80
N ILE A 68 3.36 -1.85 18.87
CA ILE A 68 4.56 -2.64 19.18
C ILE A 68 5.81 -1.79 18.96
N GLY A 69 6.67 -1.73 19.98
CA GLY A 69 7.92 -0.99 20.01
C GLY A 69 7.80 0.38 20.70
N THR A 70 8.94 1.06 20.91
CA THR A 70 8.98 2.31 21.70
C THR A 70 8.43 3.50 20.92
N PRO A 71 7.72 4.45 21.56
CA PRO A 71 7.39 4.57 23.00
C PRO A 71 6.07 3.88 23.41
N SER A 72 5.50 3.00 22.58
CA SER A 72 4.19 2.39 22.84
C SER A 72 4.20 1.41 24.01
N PRO A 73 3.10 1.29 24.79
CA PRO A 73 2.99 0.35 25.92
C PRO A 73 2.99 -1.14 25.50
N GLY A 74 2.97 -1.44 24.20
CA GLY A 74 3.04 -2.82 23.69
C GLY A 74 1.67 -3.48 23.52
N ILE A 75 1.73 -4.78 23.25
CA ILE A 75 0.60 -5.71 23.24
C ILE A 75 0.92 -6.86 24.21
N SER A 76 -0.07 -7.32 24.96
CA SER A 76 0.08 -8.41 25.93
C SER A 76 -1.01 -9.46 25.79
N GLU A 77 -0.79 -10.64 26.38
CA GLU A 77 -1.82 -11.66 26.50
C GLU A 77 -3.01 -11.17 27.37
N PRO A 78 -4.24 -11.68 27.15
CA PRO A 78 -4.62 -12.58 26.07
C PRO A 78 -4.64 -11.89 24.69
N PHE A 79 -5.06 -10.63 24.57
CA PHE A 79 -4.86 -9.78 23.38
C PHE A 79 -5.22 -8.34 23.78
N ILE A 80 -4.37 -7.71 24.60
CA ILE A 80 -4.62 -6.42 25.24
C ILE A 80 -3.63 -5.39 24.69
N CYS A 81 -4.16 -4.25 24.23
CA CYS A 81 -3.37 -3.10 23.80
C CYS A 81 -4.23 -1.82 23.84
N PRO A 82 -3.63 -0.63 23.72
CA PRO A 82 -4.39 0.62 23.75
C PRO A 82 -5.38 0.80 22.60
N SER A 83 -5.08 0.30 21.40
CA SER A 83 -5.85 0.59 20.19
C SER A 83 -6.47 -0.68 19.60
N HIS A 84 -7.78 -0.69 19.34
CA HIS A 84 -8.54 -1.74 18.65
C HIS A 84 -8.58 -3.15 19.26
N CYS A 85 -7.66 -3.54 20.15
CA CYS A 85 -7.66 -4.89 20.75
C CYS A 85 -9.00 -5.26 21.42
N SER A 86 -9.71 -4.27 21.98
CA SER A 86 -11.05 -4.42 22.58
C SER A 86 -12.10 -4.95 21.59
N ALA A 87 -11.92 -4.73 20.28
CA ALA A 87 -12.81 -5.20 19.22
C ALA A 87 -12.59 -6.69 18.86
N PHE A 88 -11.55 -7.32 19.40
CA PHE A 88 -11.14 -8.69 19.05
C PHE A 88 -11.11 -9.62 20.29
N PRO A 89 -12.24 -9.82 21.00
CA PRO A 89 -12.28 -10.61 22.22
C PRO A 89 -11.97 -12.10 22.00
N SER A 90 -12.06 -12.59 20.77
CA SER A 90 -11.74 -13.97 20.40
C SER A 90 -10.27 -14.17 20.01
N PHE A 91 -9.46 -13.12 20.05
CA PHE A 91 -8.05 -13.20 19.67
C PHE A 91 -7.18 -13.62 20.87
N GLN A 92 -6.14 -14.37 20.58
CA GLN A 92 -5.08 -14.73 21.50
C GLN A 92 -3.73 -14.34 20.88
N LEU A 93 -2.98 -13.45 21.53
CA LEU A 93 -1.60 -13.15 21.21
C LEU A 93 -0.74 -14.40 21.41
N VAL A 94 0.07 -14.74 20.41
CA VAL A 94 1.05 -15.82 20.50
C VAL A 94 2.45 -15.25 20.68
N GLN A 95 2.81 -14.26 19.87
CA GLN A 95 4.15 -13.66 19.89
C GLN A 95 4.07 -12.25 19.33
N SER A 96 4.79 -11.31 19.93
CA SER A 96 5.12 -10.02 19.29
C SER A 96 6.63 -9.93 19.06
N TRP A 97 7.06 -9.17 18.06
CA TRP A 97 8.47 -8.93 17.80
C TRP A 97 8.74 -7.50 17.39
N ASN A 98 9.98 -7.08 17.66
CA ASN A 98 10.57 -5.84 17.21
C ASN A 98 12.08 -6.08 17.08
N THR A 99 12.63 -5.96 15.88
CA THR A 99 14.05 -6.22 15.63
C THR A 99 14.97 -5.00 15.78
N GLY A 100 14.42 -3.81 16.11
CA GLY A 100 15.21 -2.62 16.47
C GLY A 100 14.68 -1.29 15.91
N PRO A 101 15.53 -0.23 15.87
CA PRO A 101 15.20 1.11 15.35
C PRO A 101 15.63 1.43 13.89
N LEU A 102 16.36 0.56 13.19
CA LEU A 102 16.85 0.72 11.82
C LEU A 102 15.75 0.48 10.76
N LEU A 103 16.02 0.88 9.51
CA LEU A 103 15.10 0.67 8.38
C LEU A 103 14.93 -0.80 7.99
N SER A 104 15.91 -1.63 8.32
CA SER A 104 15.86 -3.08 8.14
C SER A 104 14.98 -3.78 9.16
N ASP A 105 14.33 -3.04 10.06
CA ASP A 105 13.75 -3.65 11.23
C ASP A 105 12.31 -4.03 10.96
N SER A 106 11.92 -5.15 11.55
CA SER A 106 10.58 -5.70 11.43
C SER A 106 9.91 -5.66 12.80
N CYS A 107 8.68 -5.18 12.79
CA CYS A 107 7.80 -5.17 13.94
C CYS A 107 6.49 -5.83 13.56
N GLY A 108 5.90 -6.56 14.50
CA GLY A 108 4.63 -7.22 14.24
C GLY A 108 4.22 -8.16 15.34
N TYR A 109 3.13 -8.88 15.10
CA TYR A 109 2.65 -9.92 16.01
C TYR A 109 2.03 -11.11 15.27
N ILE A 110 2.00 -12.23 15.98
CA ILE A 110 1.27 -13.44 15.63
C ILE A 110 0.13 -13.59 16.63
N ALA A 111 -1.09 -13.77 16.13
CA ALA A 111 -2.26 -14.04 16.96
C ALA A 111 -3.09 -15.18 16.38
N LEU A 112 -3.80 -15.88 17.26
CA LEU A 112 -4.84 -16.82 16.89
C LEU A 112 -6.21 -16.15 17.03
N SER A 113 -7.08 -16.36 16.06
CA SER A 113 -8.50 -16.00 16.16
C SER A 113 -9.31 -17.28 16.37
N HIS A 114 -10.12 -17.31 17.42
CA HIS A 114 -10.90 -18.47 17.82
C HIS A 114 -12.42 -18.25 17.56
N PRO A 115 -13.22 -19.34 17.51
CA PRO A 115 -14.67 -19.21 17.52
C PRO A 115 -15.16 -18.35 18.70
N PRO A 116 -16.17 -17.48 18.51
CA PRO A 116 -17.10 -17.44 17.38
C PRO A 116 -16.61 -16.69 16.13
N ALA A 117 -15.42 -16.08 16.16
CA ALA A 117 -14.81 -15.50 14.96
C ALA A 117 -14.24 -16.57 14.04
N GLU A 118 -13.83 -16.18 12.83
CA GLU A 118 -13.19 -17.10 11.89
C GLU A 118 -11.86 -17.62 12.46
N LYS A 119 -11.67 -18.94 12.38
CA LYS A 119 -10.43 -19.61 12.81
C LYS A 119 -9.27 -19.15 11.93
N ARG A 120 -8.37 -18.34 12.48
CA ARG A 120 -7.23 -17.78 11.73
C ARG A 120 -5.94 -17.85 12.55
N ILE A 121 -4.83 -18.14 11.87
CA ILE A 121 -3.48 -17.81 12.32
C ILE A 121 -3.13 -16.50 11.62
N ILE A 122 -3.00 -15.42 12.38
CA ILE A 122 -2.82 -14.07 11.85
C ILE A 122 -1.36 -13.66 12.09
N VAL A 123 -0.67 -13.24 11.03
CA VAL A 123 0.67 -12.66 11.09
C VAL A 123 0.59 -11.23 10.57
N ALA A 124 0.75 -10.26 11.47
CA ALA A 124 0.57 -8.85 11.16
C ALA A 124 1.91 -8.11 11.19
N PHE A 125 2.21 -7.40 10.10
CA PHE A 125 3.47 -6.67 9.90
C PHE A 125 3.24 -5.17 9.92
N ARG A 126 4.06 -4.48 10.70
CA ARG A 126 4.02 -3.02 10.84
C ARG A 126 4.83 -2.32 9.74
N GLY A 127 4.39 -1.13 9.35
CA GLY A 127 5.22 -0.16 8.62
C GLY A 127 6.20 0.63 9.49
N THR A 128 7.12 1.36 8.87
CA THR A 128 8.16 2.15 9.56
C THR A 128 7.59 3.29 10.41
N TYR A 129 8.27 3.64 11.50
CA TYR A 129 7.94 4.77 12.39
C TYR A 129 7.92 6.14 11.70
N SER A 130 8.75 6.32 10.67
CA SER A 130 8.85 7.55 9.89
C SER A 130 8.74 7.20 8.43
N ILE A 131 7.51 7.11 7.95
CA ILE A 131 7.18 6.76 6.56
C ILE A 131 7.83 7.76 5.60
N THR A 132 7.88 9.05 5.96
CA THR A 132 8.55 10.09 5.18
C THR A 132 10.05 9.82 5.03
N ASN A 133 10.73 9.42 6.10
CA ASN A 133 12.17 9.11 6.05
C ASN A 133 12.41 7.80 5.33
N ALA A 134 11.60 6.77 5.57
CA ALA A 134 11.70 5.48 4.90
C ALA A 134 11.47 5.61 3.38
N LEU A 135 10.62 6.54 2.95
CA LEU A 135 10.32 6.76 1.54
C LEU A 135 11.41 7.57 0.82
N VAL A 136 12.01 8.54 1.54
CA VAL A 136 13.17 9.30 1.04
C VAL A 136 14.44 8.41 1.04
N ASP A 137 14.55 7.52 2.02
CA ASP A 137 15.64 6.58 2.24
C ASP A 137 15.30 5.17 1.75
N LEU A 138 14.34 5.07 0.83
CA LEU A 138 14.05 3.85 0.08
C LEU A 138 15.22 3.64 -0.90
N SER A 139 16.37 3.27 -0.33
CA SER A 139 17.62 3.10 -1.03
C SER A 139 17.37 2.09 -2.16
N THR A 140 17.73 2.44 -3.40
CA THR A 140 17.46 1.62 -4.58
C THR A 140 18.27 0.32 -4.64
N GLY A 141 18.76 -0.16 -3.50
CA GLY A 141 19.45 -1.43 -3.35
C GLY A 141 18.56 -2.55 -3.86
N ARG A 142 19.02 -3.22 -4.91
CA ARG A 142 18.38 -4.42 -5.45
C ARG A 142 19.10 -5.62 -4.86
N GLN A 143 18.34 -6.60 -4.42
CA GLN A 143 18.87 -7.88 -3.97
C GLN A 143 18.19 -8.98 -4.78
N GLU A 144 19.00 -9.86 -5.36
CA GLU A 144 18.50 -11.08 -6.01
C GLU A 144 17.54 -11.81 -5.06
N TYR A 145 16.37 -12.15 -5.59
CA TYR A 145 15.35 -12.89 -4.88
C TYR A 145 15.48 -14.37 -5.25
N VAL A 146 15.82 -15.17 -4.24
CA VAL A 146 15.79 -16.62 -4.32
C VAL A 146 14.65 -17.09 -3.42
N PRO A 147 13.69 -17.90 -3.90
CA PRO A 147 12.64 -18.45 -3.05
C PRO A 147 13.23 -19.16 -1.82
N TYR A 148 12.70 -18.84 -0.65
CA TYR A 148 13.12 -19.40 0.65
C TYR A 148 12.00 -20.25 1.26
N PRO A 149 12.30 -21.37 1.95
CA PRO A 149 13.59 -22.04 1.93
C PRO A 149 13.90 -22.54 0.51
N PRO A 150 15.18 -22.66 0.10
CA PRO A 150 15.50 -23.34 -1.14
C PRO A 150 14.83 -24.72 -1.11
N SER A 151 14.28 -25.16 -2.23
CA SER A 151 13.50 -26.40 -2.36
C SER A 151 14.24 -27.68 -1.89
N ASP A 152 15.55 -27.58 -1.62
CA ASP A 152 16.40 -28.64 -1.10
C ASP A 152 17.08 -28.33 0.26
N GLY A 153 16.68 -27.24 0.94
CA GLY A 153 17.04 -26.94 2.32
C GLY A 153 18.53 -26.77 2.62
N SER A 154 19.41 -26.67 1.62
CA SER A 154 20.85 -26.63 1.85
C SER A 154 21.57 -25.54 1.05
N VAL A 155 22.61 -24.95 1.67
CA VAL A 155 23.55 -24.05 1.00
C VAL A 155 24.26 -24.75 -0.17
N ALA A 156 24.33 -26.09 -0.14
CA ALA A 156 24.84 -26.92 -1.24
C ALA A 156 23.90 -26.96 -2.46
N GLY A 157 22.59 -26.77 -2.27
CA GLY A 157 21.60 -26.65 -3.34
C GLY A 157 21.78 -25.41 -4.21
N ILE A 158 22.13 -24.30 -3.55
CA ILE A 158 22.46 -23.03 -4.21
C ILE A 158 23.72 -23.18 -5.07
N LEU A 159 24.75 -23.89 -4.56
CA LEU A 159 25.99 -24.14 -5.31
C LEU A 159 25.80 -25.13 -6.47
N ARG A 160 24.95 -26.15 -6.31
CA ARG A 160 24.66 -27.13 -7.39
C ARG A 160 23.92 -26.54 -8.58
N ARG A 161 23.11 -25.49 -8.40
CA ARG A 161 22.43 -24.81 -9.52
C ARG A 161 23.36 -24.06 -10.46
N VAL A 162 24.56 -23.68 -10.01
CA VAL A 162 25.56 -23.03 -10.88
C VAL A 162 26.23 -24.05 -11.82
N GLU A 163 26.18 -25.35 -11.50
CA GLU A 163 26.85 -26.41 -12.27
C GLU A 163 25.91 -27.24 -13.16
N GLN A 164 24.59 -27.08 -13.06
CA GLN A 164 23.61 -27.87 -13.82
C GLN A 164 22.67 -26.98 -14.64
N GLU A 165 23.17 -26.46 -15.77
CA GLU A 165 22.35 -25.88 -16.85
C GLU A 165 21.79 -26.92 -17.84
N GLU A 166 22.00 -28.22 -17.64
CA GLU A 166 21.47 -29.26 -18.53
C GLU A 166 20.85 -30.42 -17.74
N GLU A 167 19.59 -30.27 -17.30
CA GLU A 167 18.54 -31.32 -17.29
C GLU A 167 17.32 -30.82 -16.50
N GLU A 168 16.26 -30.42 -17.23
CA GLU A 168 14.96 -30.12 -16.65
C GLU A 168 14.32 -31.38 -16.02
N LYS A 169 14.43 -31.53 -14.70
CA LYS A 169 13.44 -32.25 -13.90
C LYS A 169 12.87 -31.29 -12.86
N GLY A 170 11.77 -30.64 -13.23
CA GLY A 170 11.04 -29.74 -12.35
C GLY A 170 10.43 -30.48 -11.17
N ASP A 171 10.60 -29.90 -9.97
CA ASP A 171 9.89 -30.29 -8.77
C ASP A 171 8.39 -30.11 -9.04
N SER A 172 7.66 -31.22 -9.04
CA SER A 172 6.24 -31.26 -9.34
C SER A 172 5.48 -31.13 -8.03
N ASP A 173 4.54 -30.20 -7.94
CA ASP A 173 3.58 -30.22 -6.84
C ASP A 173 2.80 -31.55 -6.86
N GLY A 174 2.18 -31.93 -5.74
CA GLY A 174 1.38 -33.16 -5.61
C GLY A 174 0.21 -33.32 -6.61
N ASP A 175 0.02 -32.35 -7.51
CA ASP A 175 -0.95 -32.26 -8.61
C ASP A 175 -0.29 -32.31 -10.02
N GLY A 176 1.02 -32.59 -10.12
CA GLY A 176 1.71 -32.78 -11.42
C GLY A 176 1.96 -31.50 -12.23
N ARG A 177 1.69 -30.31 -11.69
CA ARG A 177 2.09 -29.03 -12.29
C ARG A 177 3.52 -28.68 -11.89
N LYS A 178 4.33 -28.21 -12.85
CA LYS A 178 5.68 -27.67 -12.57
C LYS A 178 5.51 -26.47 -11.63
N LYS A 179 6.19 -26.46 -10.47
CA LYS A 179 6.23 -25.27 -9.60
C LYS A 179 6.74 -24.06 -10.40
N PRO A 180 6.12 -22.87 -10.26
CA PRO A 180 6.64 -21.67 -10.89
C PRO A 180 8.08 -21.40 -10.42
N VAL A 181 8.95 -20.95 -11.32
CA VAL A 181 10.35 -20.64 -10.99
C VAL A 181 10.57 -19.14 -11.15
N CYS A 182 11.01 -18.47 -10.08
CA CYS A 182 11.34 -17.06 -10.12
C CYS A 182 12.70 -16.85 -10.82
N LYS A 183 12.70 -16.63 -12.15
CA LYS A 183 13.92 -16.37 -12.93
C LYS A 183 14.24 -14.88 -13.01
N ASP A 184 15.49 -14.52 -12.76
CA ASP A 184 15.98 -13.12 -12.77
C ASP A 184 15.16 -12.19 -11.85
N CYS A 185 14.59 -12.76 -10.79
CA CYS A 185 13.82 -12.02 -9.81
C CYS A 185 14.73 -11.27 -8.86
N TRP A 186 14.38 -10.03 -8.56
CA TRP A 186 15.02 -9.28 -7.49
C TRP A 186 14.00 -8.44 -6.73
N ALA A 187 14.24 -8.33 -5.43
CA ALA A 187 13.43 -7.55 -4.50
C ALA A 187 14.21 -6.31 -4.04
N HIS A 188 13.50 -5.36 -3.44
CA HIS A 188 14.11 -4.29 -2.68
C HIS A 188 14.94 -4.86 -1.52
N ALA A 189 16.23 -4.52 -1.46
CA ALA A 189 17.17 -5.09 -0.49
C ALA A 189 16.73 -4.82 0.96
N GLY A 190 16.18 -3.64 1.24
CA GLY A 190 15.68 -3.28 2.57
C GLY A 190 14.48 -4.14 2.99
N PHE A 191 13.51 -4.37 2.10
CA PHE A 191 12.33 -5.17 2.43
C PHE A 191 12.71 -6.64 2.66
N LEU A 192 13.62 -7.16 1.83
CA LEU A 192 14.13 -8.51 1.99
C LEU A 192 14.98 -8.67 3.25
N ALA A 193 15.77 -7.66 3.64
CA ALA A 193 16.48 -7.64 4.91
C ALA A 193 15.50 -7.65 6.10
N SER A 194 14.45 -6.82 6.06
CA SER A 194 13.39 -6.80 7.08
C SER A 194 12.68 -8.14 7.21
N TRP A 195 12.34 -8.78 6.09
CA TRP A 195 11.77 -10.13 6.13
C TRP A 195 12.75 -11.13 6.72
N ARG A 196 14.01 -11.18 6.27
CA ARG A 196 15.01 -12.14 6.78
C ARG A 196 15.22 -12.02 8.30
N GLN A 197 15.22 -10.81 8.84
CA GLN A 197 15.29 -10.61 10.29
C GLN A 197 14.04 -11.13 11.01
N ALA A 198 12.85 -10.86 10.48
CA ALA A 198 11.60 -11.35 11.05
C ALA A 198 11.48 -12.88 10.95
N ALA A 199 11.91 -13.47 9.83
CA ALA A 199 11.75 -14.88 9.51
C ALA A 199 12.37 -15.79 10.57
N GLY A 200 13.52 -15.41 11.15
CA GLY A 200 14.16 -16.14 12.24
C GLY A 200 13.30 -16.27 13.51
N ILE A 201 12.32 -15.38 13.69
CA ILE A 201 11.36 -15.40 14.81
C ILE A 201 10.02 -15.98 14.36
N VAL A 202 9.52 -15.53 13.20
CA VAL A 202 8.15 -15.79 12.73
C VAL A 202 8.00 -17.21 12.21
N VAL A 203 8.93 -17.71 11.40
CA VAL A 203 8.79 -19.01 10.71
C VAL A 203 8.62 -20.18 11.70
N PRO A 204 9.46 -20.35 12.74
CA PRO A 204 9.31 -21.47 13.67
C PRO A 204 7.98 -21.44 14.43
N VAL A 205 7.48 -20.24 14.76
CA VAL A 205 6.20 -20.08 15.45
C VAL A 205 5.05 -20.42 14.52
N VAL A 206 5.05 -19.90 13.29
CA VAL A 206 4.00 -20.20 12.30
C VAL A 206 4.00 -21.68 11.93
N GLU A 207 5.16 -22.31 11.76
CA GLU A 207 5.28 -23.74 11.49
C GLU A 207 4.60 -24.58 12.59
N ALA A 208 4.88 -24.27 13.86
CA ALA A 208 4.25 -24.94 14.98
C ALA A 208 2.73 -24.71 15.04
N LEU A 209 2.26 -23.50 14.72
CA LEU A 209 0.83 -23.19 14.69
C LEU A 209 0.11 -23.86 13.53
N VAL A 210 0.68 -23.85 12.32
CA VAL A 210 0.13 -24.52 11.14
C VAL A 210 0.02 -26.03 11.40
N GLY A 211 1.08 -26.65 11.92
CA GLY A 211 1.06 -28.09 12.27
C GLY A 211 0.02 -28.44 13.35
N LYS A 212 -0.24 -27.53 14.29
CA LYS A 212 -1.20 -27.76 15.39
C LYS A 212 -2.65 -27.45 15.02
N PHE A 213 -2.88 -26.41 14.23
CA PHE A 213 -4.21 -25.82 14.02
C PHE A 213 -4.70 -25.93 12.57
N GLY A 214 -3.84 -26.20 11.60
CA GLY A 214 -4.21 -26.27 10.17
C GLY A 214 -5.30 -27.31 9.90
N GLU A 215 -5.12 -28.54 10.39
CA GLU A 215 -6.13 -29.62 10.25
C GLU A 215 -7.46 -29.31 10.97
N ASN A 216 -7.43 -28.36 11.92
CA ASN A 216 -8.60 -27.91 12.67
C ASN A 216 -9.37 -26.75 11.99
N GLY A 217 -9.01 -26.45 10.73
CA GLY A 217 -9.66 -25.46 9.87
C GLY A 217 -9.19 -24.03 10.11
N TYR A 218 -8.00 -23.82 10.69
CA TYR A 218 -7.42 -22.48 10.82
C TYR A 218 -6.77 -22.07 9.50
N LYS A 219 -7.11 -20.87 9.02
CA LYS A 219 -6.52 -20.29 7.82
C LYS A 219 -5.35 -19.38 8.18
N LEU A 220 -4.28 -19.40 7.39
CA LEU A 220 -3.14 -18.50 7.58
C LEU A 220 -3.41 -17.15 6.87
N GLU A 221 -3.45 -16.07 7.63
CA GLU A 221 -3.69 -14.71 7.15
C GLU A 221 -2.47 -13.83 7.43
N LEU A 222 -1.92 -13.22 6.38
CA LEU A 222 -0.88 -12.21 6.50
C LEU A 222 -1.49 -10.85 6.22
N VAL A 223 -1.19 -9.89 7.10
CA VAL A 223 -1.62 -8.51 6.92
C VAL A 223 -0.46 -7.55 7.11
N GLY A 224 -0.34 -6.54 6.25
CA GLY A 224 0.76 -5.58 6.33
C GLY A 224 0.37 -4.19 5.85
N HIS A 225 0.90 -3.15 6.49
CA HIS A 225 0.67 -1.75 6.08
C HIS A 225 2.00 -1.06 5.76
N SER A 226 2.02 -0.21 4.74
CA SER A 226 3.21 0.52 4.30
C SER A 226 4.36 -0.47 3.98
N LEU A 227 5.57 -0.23 4.49
CA LEU A 227 6.69 -1.17 4.42
C LEU A 227 6.32 -2.59 4.92
N GLY A 228 5.44 -2.68 5.92
CA GLY A 228 4.95 -3.96 6.43
C GLY A 228 4.17 -4.75 5.38
N GLY A 229 3.54 -4.09 4.41
CA GLY A 229 2.93 -4.75 3.24
C GLY A 229 3.97 -5.48 2.40
N ALA A 230 5.09 -4.82 2.07
CA ALA A 230 6.16 -5.46 1.30
C ALA A 230 6.81 -6.64 2.05
N VAL A 231 6.91 -6.53 3.38
CA VAL A 231 7.37 -7.65 4.22
C VAL A 231 6.36 -8.80 4.22
N ALA A 232 5.06 -8.49 4.29
CA ALA A 232 3.99 -9.50 4.20
C ALA A 232 3.99 -10.21 2.83
N ALA A 233 4.27 -9.49 1.74
CA ALA A 233 4.43 -10.06 0.40
C ALA A 233 5.53 -11.14 0.37
N LEU A 234 6.73 -10.77 0.85
CA LEU A 234 7.90 -11.65 0.88
C LEU A 234 7.70 -12.83 1.84
N ALA A 235 7.05 -12.59 2.99
CA ALA A 235 6.66 -13.63 3.95
C ALA A 235 5.68 -14.63 3.33
N GLY A 236 4.69 -14.12 2.59
CA GLY A 236 3.71 -14.93 1.88
C GLY A 236 4.37 -15.89 0.90
N LEU A 237 5.31 -15.39 0.08
CA LEU A 237 6.05 -16.24 -0.85
C LEU A 237 6.80 -17.36 -0.12
N GLU A 238 7.50 -17.05 0.97
CA GLU A 238 8.20 -18.09 1.75
C GLU A 238 7.23 -19.11 2.36
N PHE A 239 6.07 -18.68 2.86
CA PHE A 239 5.07 -19.61 3.39
C PHE A 239 4.48 -20.51 2.31
N LYS A 240 4.25 -19.98 1.11
CA LYS A 240 3.82 -20.78 -0.06
C LYS A 240 4.88 -21.80 -0.48
N GLU A 241 6.16 -21.45 -0.44
CA GLU A 241 7.26 -22.40 -0.71
C GLU A 241 7.35 -23.52 0.33
N ARG A 242 6.98 -23.22 1.58
CA ARG A 242 6.86 -24.22 2.66
C ARG A 242 5.60 -25.10 2.55
N GLY A 243 4.75 -24.86 1.55
CA GLY A 243 3.50 -25.59 1.36
C GLY A 243 2.36 -25.13 2.27
N TRP A 244 2.44 -23.92 2.83
CA TRP A 244 1.39 -23.35 3.68
C TRP A 244 0.48 -22.45 2.85
N ASP A 245 -0.80 -22.81 2.80
CA ASP A 245 -1.80 -21.97 2.15
C ASP A 245 -2.12 -20.75 3.00
N CYS A 246 -1.76 -19.58 2.48
CA CYS A 246 -2.02 -18.30 3.10
C CYS A 246 -2.74 -17.34 2.16
N ARG A 247 -3.44 -16.38 2.78
CA ARG A 247 -3.97 -15.19 2.15
C ARG A 247 -3.17 -13.98 2.61
N VAL A 248 -2.87 -13.07 1.69
CA VAL A 248 -2.08 -11.86 1.96
C VAL A 248 -2.95 -10.64 1.64
N THR A 249 -3.15 -9.78 2.63
CA THR A 249 -3.84 -8.50 2.46
C THR A 249 -2.93 -7.35 2.88
N THR A 250 -2.67 -6.42 1.98
CA THR A 250 -1.74 -5.30 2.25
C THR A 250 -2.40 -3.94 2.04
N PHE A 251 -1.96 -2.94 2.80
CA PHE A 251 -2.49 -1.57 2.76
C PHE A 251 -1.35 -0.60 2.44
N GLY A 252 -1.44 0.13 1.33
CA GLY A 252 -0.40 1.09 0.93
C GLY A 252 0.94 0.42 0.66
N GLU A 253 0.92 -0.78 0.09
CA GLU A 253 2.13 -1.57 -0.18
C GLU A 253 2.98 -0.93 -1.29
N PRO A 254 4.30 -0.69 -1.05
CA PRO A 254 5.22 -0.25 -2.09
C PRO A 254 5.57 -1.38 -3.07
N ARG A 255 6.08 -1.03 -4.26
CA ARG A 255 6.60 -2.01 -5.23
C ARG A 255 7.70 -2.86 -4.59
N VAL A 256 7.50 -4.17 -4.54
CA VAL A 256 8.38 -5.09 -3.81
C VAL A 256 9.65 -5.43 -4.58
N GLY A 257 9.59 -5.50 -5.91
CA GLY A 257 10.72 -5.89 -6.77
C GLY A 257 10.48 -5.60 -8.24
N ASN A 258 11.16 -6.34 -9.12
CA ASN A 258 11.00 -6.21 -10.57
C ASN A 258 9.75 -6.90 -11.11
N ALA A 259 9.48 -6.66 -12.41
CA ALA A 259 8.39 -7.30 -13.14
C ALA A 259 8.39 -8.83 -13.03
N ASN A 260 9.57 -9.48 -13.02
CA ASN A 260 9.64 -10.93 -12.85
C ASN A 260 9.18 -11.37 -11.46
N LEU A 261 9.57 -10.66 -10.40
CA LEU A 261 9.06 -10.93 -9.06
C LEU A 261 7.57 -10.64 -8.95
N SER A 262 7.07 -9.56 -9.56
CA SER A 262 5.63 -9.26 -9.60
C SER A 262 4.83 -10.36 -10.27
N HIS A 263 5.28 -10.83 -11.44
CA HIS A 263 4.65 -11.94 -12.13
C HIS A 263 4.68 -13.22 -11.30
N TYR A 264 5.81 -13.50 -10.65
CA TYR A 264 5.92 -14.64 -9.74
C TYR A 264 4.93 -14.54 -8.57
N ILE A 265 4.72 -13.35 -7.98
CA ILE A 265 3.69 -13.14 -6.95
C ILE A 265 2.30 -13.45 -7.51
N ASN A 266 1.97 -12.94 -8.70
CA ASN A 266 0.68 -13.20 -9.37
C ASN A 266 0.44 -14.71 -9.58
N GLU A 267 1.46 -15.45 -10.02
CA GLU A 267 1.37 -16.90 -10.22
C GLU A 267 1.22 -17.68 -8.91
N ARG A 268 1.91 -17.27 -7.84
CA ARG A 268 1.83 -17.94 -6.52
C ARG A 268 0.55 -17.60 -5.76
N PHE A 269 -0.06 -16.46 -6.05
CA PHE A 269 -1.27 -15.97 -5.39
C PHE A 269 -2.35 -15.55 -6.39
N PRO A 270 -2.99 -16.50 -7.08
CA PRO A 270 -4.13 -16.20 -7.93
C PRO A 270 -5.25 -15.53 -7.12
N HIS A 271 -6.04 -14.68 -7.78
CA HIS A 271 -7.20 -14.04 -7.16
C HIS A 271 -8.14 -15.05 -6.50
N PRO A 272 -8.62 -14.84 -5.25
CA PRO A 272 -8.48 -13.65 -4.40
C PRO A 272 -7.45 -13.82 -3.25
N LEU A 273 -6.40 -14.63 -3.43
CA LEU A 273 -5.45 -14.98 -2.36
C LEU A 273 -4.47 -13.84 -2.03
N TYR A 274 -4.18 -12.96 -2.99
CA TYR A 274 -3.53 -11.68 -2.74
C TYR A 274 -4.55 -10.55 -2.87
N ARG A 275 -4.47 -9.55 -1.98
CA ARG A 275 -5.33 -8.38 -1.98
C ARG A 275 -4.51 -7.14 -1.64
N ARG A 276 -4.26 -6.30 -2.64
CA ARG A 276 -3.46 -5.09 -2.49
C ARG A 276 -4.38 -3.87 -2.38
N ILE A 277 -4.56 -3.35 -1.18
CA ILE A 277 -5.42 -2.19 -0.94
C ILE A 277 -4.60 -0.92 -1.14
N THR A 278 -5.04 -0.05 -2.04
CA THR A 278 -4.43 1.24 -2.35
C THR A 278 -5.41 2.38 -2.12
N HIS A 279 -4.90 3.58 -1.89
CA HIS A 279 -5.71 4.75 -1.61
C HIS A 279 -5.37 5.90 -2.55
N LYS A 280 -6.38 6.66 -2.95
CA LYS A 280 -6.21 7.87 -3.75
C LYS A 280 -5.21 8.83 -3.12
N SER A 281 -4.26 9.29 -3.93
CA SER A 281 -3.19 10.21 -3.51
C SER A 281 -2.20 9.62 -2.48
N ASP A 282 -2.24 8.32 -2.19
CA ASP A 282 -1.14 7.66 -1.49
C ASP A 282 0.02 7.42 -2.48
N PRO A 283 1.20 8.02 -2.26
CA PRO A 283 2.34 7.86 -3.15
C PRO A 283 3.17 6.60 -2.85
N VAL A 284 2.95 5.89 -1.74
CA VAL A 284 3.76 4.72 -1.36
C VAL A 284 3.61 3.56 -2.34
N PRO A 285 2.40 3.21 -2.82
CA PRO A 285 2.22 2.26 -3.92
C PRO A 285 2.91 2.66 -5.24
N LEU A 286 3.38 3.90 -5.37
CA LEU A 286 4.12 4.35 -6.55
C LEU A 286 5.64 4.27 -6.37
N LEU A 287 6.11 3.69 -5.27
CA LEU A 287 7.51 3.67 -4.90
C LEU A 287 7.98 2.26 -4.55
N PRO A 288 9.26 1.91 -4.84
CA PRO A 288 10.20 2.68 -5.66
C PRO A 288 9.70 2.86 -7.11
N PHE A 289 10.24 3.83 -7.85
CA PHE A 289 9.70 4.19 -9.17
C PHE A 289 9.92 3.11 -10.24
N SER A 290 8.98 2.99 -11.19
CA SER A 290 9.11 2.04 -12.32
C SER A 290 10.32 2.32 -13.22
N LYS A 291 10.77 3.58 -13.34
CA LYS A 291 12.03 3.95 -14.03
C LYS A 291 13.29 3.32 -13.41
N TRP A 292 13.19 2.84 -12.17
CA TRP A 292 14.25 2.09 -11.49
C TRP A 292 14.05 0.58 -11.59
N GLY A 293 13.19 0.10 -12.50
CA GLY A 293 12.96 -1.32 -12.78
C GLY A 293 12.05 -2.03 -11.78
N PHE A 294 11.42 -1.29 -10.86
CA PHE A 294 10.42 -1.84 -9.95
C PHE A 294 9.06 -1.93 -10.65
N TRP A 295 8.27 -2.95 -10.34
CA TRP A 295 6.94 -3.12 -10.93
C TRP A 295 5.91 -3.46 -9.85
N GLN A 296 4.65 -3.11 -10.07
CA GLN A 296 3.57 -3.58 -9.21
C GLN A 296 3.10 -4.97 -9.65
N HIS A 297 2.36 -5.65 -8.78
CA HIS A 297 1.68 -6.90 -9.12
C HIS A 297 0.15 -6.71 -9.07
N GLU A 298 -0.63 -7.67 -9.57
CA GLU A 298 -2.08 -7.58 -9.78
C GLU A 298 -2.85 -7.57 -8.44
N THR A 299 -4.19 -7.61 -8.54
CA THR A 299 -5.17 -7.70 -7.44
C THR A 299 -5.32 -6.43 -6.59
N GLU A 300 -5.28 -5.28 -7.26
CA GLU A 300 -5.49 -3.99 -6.61
C GLU A 300 -6.97 -3.71 -6.31
N TYR A 301 -7.24 -3.35 -5.06
CA TYR A 301 -8.50 -2.78 -4.58
C TYR A 301 -8.25 -1.32 -4.22
N TYR A 302 -8.72 -0.42 -5.07
CA TYR A 302 -8.41 1.00 -4.97
C TYR A 302 -9.54 1.79 -4.32
N ILE A 303 -9.21 2.52 -3.27
CA ILE A 303 -10.09 3.44 -2.56
C ILE A 303 -10.06 4.81 -3.27
N ASP A 304 -11.14 5.16 -3.97
CA ASP A 304 -11.22 6.41 -4.75
C ASP A 304 -11.65 7.63 -3.92
N LYS A 305 -12.23 7.41 -2.74
CA LYS A 305 -12.59 8.49 -1.83
C LYS A 305 -11.40 8.90 -0.96
N LEU A 306 -11.09 10.19 -0.96
CA LEU A 306 -9.93 10.75 -0.25
C LEU A 306 -10.10 10.76 1.28
N ASP A 307 -11.32 11.02 1.76
CA ASP A 307 -11.60 11.26 3.18
C ASP A 307 -12.36 10.08 3.81
N LEU A 308 -12.06 9.80 5.08
CA LEU A 308 -12.86 8.88 5.91
C LEU A 308 -14.23 9.49 6.28
N PRO A 309 -15.27 8.67 6.53
CA PRO A 309 -15.31 7.23 6.34
C PRO A 309 -15.56 6.85 4.86
N GLN A 310 -14.96 5.76 4.39
CA GLN A 310 -15.25 5.20 3.07
C GLN A 310 -16.47 4.26 3.13
N THR A 311 -17.07 3.93 1.98
CA THR A 311 -18.17 2.97 1.83
C THR A 311 -17.83 1.93 0.74
N PRO A 312 -18.59 0.83 0.59
CA PRO A 312 -18.31 -0.18 -0.44
C PRO A 312 -18.25 0.37 -1.87
N GLU A 313 -19.01 1.43 -2.16
CA GLU A 313 -19.04 2.11 -3.46
C GLU A 313 -17.76 2.92 -3.74
N ASP A 314 -17.01 3.27 -2.71
CA ASP A 314 -15.75 4.01 -2.82
C ASP A 314 -14.55 3.09 -3.17
N VAL A 315 -14.76 1.77 -3.20
CA VAL A 315 -13.71 0.77 -3.48
C VAL A 315 -13.99 0.07 -4.80
N ARG A 316 -13.02 0.13 -5.71
CA ARG A 316 -13.06 -0.53 -7.02
C ARG A 316 -11.96 -1.55 -7.17
N ILE A 317 -12.24 -2.58 -7.95
CA ILE A 317 -11.25 -3.58 -8.36
C ILE A 317 -10.59 -3.07 -9.64
N CYS A 318 -9.26 -3.09 -9.67
CA CYS A 318 -8.46 -2.59 -10.80
C CYS A 318 -7.99 -3.73 -11.69
N ASP A 319 -7.81 -3.43 -12.97
CA ASP A 319 -7.44 -4.41 -13.99
C ASP A 319 -5.91 -4.48 -14.18
N GLY A 320 -5.32 -5.67 -13.94
CA GLY A 320 -3.89 -5.93 -14.16
C GLY A 320 -2.96 -5.29 -13.12
N ASP A 321 -1.69 -5.14 -13.49
CA ASP A 321 -0.61 -4.68 -12.58
C ASP A 321 -0.56 -3.14 -12.40
N GLU A 322 -0.89 -2.38 -13.46
CA GLU A 322 -0.78 -0.90 -13.49
C GLU A 322 -2.01 -0.28 -14.21
N ASP A 323 -3.19 -0.40 -13.60
CA ASP A 323 -4.42 0.22 -14.12
C ASP A 323 -4.32 1.77 -14.05
N PRO A 324 -4.37 2.49 -15.18
CA PRO A 324 -4.27 3.94 -15.22
C PRO A 324 -5.44 4.64 -14.55
N GLU A 325 -6.58 3.98 -14.36
CA GLU A 325 -7.67 4.58 -13.61
C GLU A 325 -7.39 4.53 -12.10
N CYS A 326 -6.56 3.61 -11.60
CA CYS A 326 -6.29 3.38 -10.18
C CYS A 326 -5.00 4.06 -9.67
N ALA A 327 -4.24 3.42 -8.77
CA ALA A 327 -3.07 4.06 -8.18
C ALA A 327 -1.99 4.42 -9.21
N ALA A 328 -1.91 3.72 -10.35
CA ALA A 328 -0.85 3.91 -11.34
C ALA A 328 -0.83 5.30 -11.99
N SER A 329 -1.96 6.02 -12.04
CA SER A 329 -2.00 7.43 -12.51
C SER A 329 -1.73 8.47 -11.43
N GLY A 330 -1.53 8.04 -10.19
CA GLY A 330 -1.21 8.93 -9.09
C GLY A 330 0.12 9.66 -9.31
N SER A 331 0.22 10.86 -8.74
CA SER A 331 1.47 11.61 -8.68
C SER A 331 2.03 11.59 -7.26
N VAL A 332 3.36 11.49 -7.13
CA VAL A 332 4.00 11.57 -5.81
C VAL A 332 3.88 12.99 -5.26
N ASN A 333 3.02 13.16 -4.26
CA ASN A 333 2.90 14.41 -3.51
C ASN A 333 3.24 14.16 -2.03
N VAL A 334 4.39 14.66 -1.60
CA VAL A 334 4.94 14.46 -0.26
C VAL A 334 4.07 15.09 0.84
N VAL A 335 3.24 16.09 0.51
CA VAL A 335 2.29 16.68 1.49
C VAL A 335 1.09 15.74 1.71
N GLN A 336 0.65 15.01 0.67
CA GLN A 336 -0.43 14.03 0.76
C GLN A 336 0.03 12.69 1.38
N LEU A 337 1.33 12.40 1.32
CA LEU A 337 1.96 11.23 1.95
C LEU A 337 1.61 11.06 3.43
N LEU A 338 1.47 12.14 4.19
CA LEU A 338 1.18 12.05 5.62
C LEU A 338 -0.26 11.65 5.94
N TRP A 339 -1.20 11.88 5.02
CA TRP A 339 -2.64 11.73 5.26
C TRP A 339 -3.22 10.55 4.48
N SER A 340 -3.10 10.57 3.15
CA SER A 340 -3.67 9.54 2.28
C SER A 340 -3.05 8.16 2.50
N HIS A 341 -1.77 8.11 2.86
CA HIS A 341 -1.11 6.85 3.20
C HIS A 341 -1.56 6.26 4.54
N ARG A 342 -2.37 6.99 5.33
CA ARG A 342 -2.85 6.52 6.63
C ARG A 342 -4.34 6.22 6.61
N ASP A 343 -5.11 6.71 5.65
CA ASP A 343 -6.57 6.64 5.70
C ASP A 343 -7.11 5.42 4.90
N TYR A 344 -6.95 4.22 5.48
CA TYR A 344 -7.36 2.93 4.89
C TYR A 344 -8.50 2.30 5.69
N PHE A 345 -9.75 2.72 5.45
CA PHE A 345 -10.97 2.38 6.21
C PHE A 345 -11.00 2.88 7.65
N ASN A 346 -9.85 2.86 8.30
CA ASN A 346 -9.53 3.51 9.54
C ASN A 346 -8.27 4.33 9.32
N ARG A 347 -8.07 5.38 10.12
CA ARG A 347 -6.76 6.01 10.15
C ARG A 347 -5.79 4.99 10.75
N LEU A 348 -4.68 4.73 10.08
CA LEU A 348 -3.63 3.78 10.50
C LEU A 348 -2.44 4.53 11.09
N GLY A 349 -1.54 3.82 11.76
CA GLY A 349 -0.23 4.33 12.14
C GLY A 349 -0.14 4.95 13.54
N LEU A 350 -1.17 4.80 14.39
CA LEU A 350 -1.16 5.33 15.76
C LEU A 350 -1.70 4.32 16.76
N CYS A 351 -0.90 4.02 17.77
CA CYS A 351 -1.39 3.33 18.95
C CYS A 351 -1.90 4.34 19.98
N VAL A 352 -3.22 4.56 19.99
CA VAL A 352 -3.88 5.42 20.98
C VAL A 352 -5.14 4.76 21.51
N PRO A 353 -5.56 5.07 22.75
CA PRO A 353 -6.84 4.61 23.28
C PRO A 353 -8.00 4.91 22.32
N ASP A 354 -8.93 3.97 22.17
CA ASP A 354 -10.07 4.09 21.23
C ASP A 354 -10.87 5.41 21.43
N GLY A 355 -11.02 5.89 22.67
CA GLY A 355 -11.67 7.16 22.97
C GLY A 355 -10.89 8.40 22.49
N TRP A 356 -9.56 8.34 22.49
CA TRP A 356 -8.68 9.42 22.01
C TRP A 356 -8.59 9.44 20.48
N ARG A 357 -8.76 8.29 19.84
CA ARG A 357 -8.84 8.17 18.38
C ARG A 357 -9.85 9.12 17.77
N ARG A 358 -11.09 9.09 18.27
CA ARG A 358 -12.19 9.96 17.81
C ARG A 358 -11.88 11.45 17.96
N TYR A 359 -11.17 11.81 19.03
CA TYR A 359 -10.76 13.20 19.27
C TYR A 359 -9.66 13.63 18.29
N LEU A 360 -8.63 12.81 18.08
CA LEU A 360 -7.57 13.09 17.13
C LEU A 360 -8.08 13.11 15.68
N ASP A 361 -8.95 12.18 15.31
CA ASP A 361 -9.52 12.16 13.96
C ASP A 361 -10.40 13.40 13.69
N GLY A 362 -11.11 13.92 14.70
CA GLY A 362 -11.87 15.16 14.62
C GLY A 362 -11.04 16.44 14.70
N ALA A 363 -9.96 16.46 15.49
CA ALA A 363 -9.09 17.63 15.67
C ALA A 363 -8.16 17.89 14.48
N TRP A 364 -7.82 16.82 13.74
CA TRP A 364 -6.92 16.86 12.59
C TRP A 364 -7.64 16.56 11.26
N GLY A 365 -8.96 16.77 11.21
CA GLY A 365 -9.76 16.72 9.97
C GLY A 365 -9.39 17.82 8.97
N PRO A 366 -9.90 17.79 7.71
CA PRO A 366 -9.17 18.33 6.55
C PRO A 366 -9.06 19.88 6.44
N TRP A 367 -9.51 20.70 7.39
CA TRP A 367 -9.64 22.15 7.20
C TRP A 367 -9.53 23.02 8.47
N HIS A 368 -8.38 23.04 9.17
CA HIS A 368 -8.13 24.03 10.25
C HIS A 368 -6.91 24.94 10.04
N LEU A 369 -6.52 25.21 8.79
CA LEU A 369 -5.72 26.39 8.44
C LEU A 369 -6.58 27.35 7.61
N PRO A 370 -6.93 28.55 8.12
CA PRO A 370 -7.77 29.49 7.41
C PRO A 370 -6.96 30.18 6.30
N TRP A 371 -7.02 29.66 5.07
CA TRP A 371 -6.66 30.45 3.89
C TRP A 371 -7.80 31.41 3.55
N PRO A 372 -7.54 32.70 3.24
CA PRO A 372 -8.57 33.73 3.25
C PRO A 372 -9.55 33.52 2.08
N ARG A 373 -10.82 33.21 2.42
CA ARG A 373 -11.93 33.19 1.45
C ARG A 373 -12.20 34.62 0.96
N SER A 374 -12.54 34.73 -0.33
CA SER A 374 -12.84 35.97 -1.04
C SER A 374 -13.86 36.86 -0.30
N LYS A 375 -13.65 38.18 -0.40
CA LYS A 375 -14.32 39.26 0.36
C LYS A 375 -15.83 39.40 0.17
N GLU A 376 -16.48 38.54 -0.60
CA GLU A 376 -17.92 38.67 -0.89
C GLU A 376 -18.82 38.11 0.21
N LYS A 377 -18.44 37.04 0.90
CA LYS A 377 -19.28 36.45 1.96
C LYS A 377 -19.23 37.15 3.33
N GLN A 378 -18.32 38.10 3.52
CA GLN A 378 -18.27 38.90 4.77
C GLN A 378 -19.26 40.08 4.76
N LYS A 379 -19.72 40.54 3.59
CA LYS A 379 -20.69 41.65 3.50
C LYS A 379 -22.12 41.23 3.87
N GLU A 380 -22.49 39.96 3.67
CA GLU A 380 -23.83 39.47 4.03
C GLU A 380 -23.99 39.32 5.55
N LYS A 381 -22.98 38.80 6.25
CA LYS A 381 -23.03 38.68 7.72
C LYS A 381 -23.02 40.03 8.45
N HIS A 382 -22.41 41.07 7.88
CA HIS A 382 -22.42 42.39 8.51
C HIS A 382 -23.80 43.08 8.42
N LYS A 383 -24.54 42.87 7.33
CA LYS A 383 -25.90 43.43 7.17
C LYS A 383 -26.96 42.74 8.05
N GLU A 384 -26.75 41.48 8.40
CA GLU A 384 -27.68 40.73 9.24
C GLU A 384 -27.53 41.10 10.73
N HIS A 385 -26.30 41.36 11.18
CA HIS A 385 -26.05 41.84 12.55
C HIS A 385 -26.51 43.28 12.78
N GLU A 386 -26.50 44.14 11.75
CA GLU A 386 -26.95 45.53 11.86
C GLU A 386 -28.48 45.65 11.94
N LYS A 387 -29.24 44.70 11.37
CA LYS A 387 -30.71 44.66 11.51
C LYS A 387 -31.17 44.23 12.89
N VAL A 388 -30.49 43.26 13.51
CA VAL A 388 -30.85 42.76 14.85
C VAL A 388 -30.54 43.79 15.93
N ALA A 389 -29.51 44.63 15.74
CA ALA A 389 -29.17 45.70 16.70
C ALA A 389 -30.18 46.86 16.72
N VAL A 390 -30.92 47.09 15.63
CA VAL A 390 -31.93 48.16 15.56
C VAL A 390 -33.25 47.73 16.22
N GLU A 391 -33.66 46.46 16.10
CA GLU A 391 -34.89 45.95 16.73
C GLU A 391 -34.83 45.89 18.26
N ILE A 392 -33.65 45.77 18.85
CA ILE A 392 -33.49 45.68 20.32
C ILE A 392 -33.58 47.06 20.99
N ASN A 393 -33.39 48.15 20.24
CA ASN A 393 -33.36 49.52 20.79
C ASN A 393 -34.72 50.24 20.69
N GLU A 394 -35.76 49.63 20.11
CA GLU A 394 -37.12 50.18 20.04
C GLU A 394 -38.08 49.57 21.09
N GLN A 395 -37.58 48.69 21.97
CA GLN A 395 -38.37 48.06 23.06
C GLN A 395 -37.88 48.36 24.48
N SER A 396 -37.05 49.41 24.66
CA SER A 396 -36.63 49.91 25.99
C SER A 396 -37.10 51.32 26.27
#